data_AF-R0GAE0-F1
#
_entry.id   AF-R0GAE0-F1
#
_cell.length_a   1.000
_cell.length_b   1.000
_cell.length_c   1.000
_cell.angle_alpha   90.00
_cell.angle_beta   90.00
_cell.angle_gamma   90.00
#
_symmetry.space_group_name_H-M   'P 1'
#
loop_
_entity.id
_entity.type
_entity.pdbx_description
1 polymer ?
#
loop_
_entity_poly.entity_id
_entity_poly.type
_entity_poly.pdbx_seq_one_letter_code
_entity_poly.pdbx_strand_id
1 'polypeptide(L)'
;MATSHAVMGVIRSVMPAFRNSNDKVAFVVHASFVVSGYVLTATGRPAFAHDALSSSTTQSLVGIEGWNEFNEEYAFVYKEPMKGSKNKVKKVLVKCLVMNDKLLVVAIADDAKEPAHLQIEVGNYTNESKEERDYNAQFKNLGKLVTDLKSEILYKLKHVSSTTKSRFETDEELRDYIDPFGYPIDTTMFGAPQNMPDHVEPSHLIQPQLGYQGVPLRPYTPVVIPDYNTYPPVYYYYYC
;
A
#
# COMPACT_ATOMS: atom_id res chain seq x y z
N MET A 1 10.21 -9.76 12.05
CA MET A 1 8.72 -9.65 11.96
C MET A 1 8.21 -9.07 13.28
N ALA A 2 7.06 -8.41 13.29
CA ALA A 2 6.53 -7.75 14.48
C ALA A 2 6.42 -8.67 15.70
N THR A 3 6.84 -8.16 16.86
CA THR A 3 6.68 -8.77 18.19
C THR A 3 5.88 -7.82 19.07
N SER A 4 5.17 -8.34 20.07
CA SER A 4 4.37 -7.51 20.98
C SER A 4 5.20 -6.43 21.70
N HIS A 5 6.43 -6.76 22.10
CA HIS A 5 7.35 -5.80 22.73
C HIS A 5 7.72 -4.65 21.79
N ALA A 6 8.03 -4.94 20.53
CA ALA A 6 8.36 -3.91 19.55
C ALA A 6 7.14 -3.05 19.19
N VAL A 7 5.96 -3.68 19.05
CA VAL A 7 4.68 -2.97 18.83
C VAL A 7 4.39 -2.03 19.99
N MET A 8 4.51 -2.51 21.24
CA MET A 8 4.37 -1.67 22.44
C MET A 8 5.41 -0.55 22.48
N GLY A 9 6.64 -0.81 22.03
CA GLY A 9 7.67 0.23 21.89
C GLY A 9 7.23 1.35 20.96
N VAL A 10 6.66 1.04 19.80
CA VAL A 10 6.11 2.05 18.86
C VAL A 10 4.98 2.84 19.50
N ILE A 11 4.02 2.17 20.15
CA ILE A 11 2.91 2.84 20.85
C ILE A 11 3.45 3.84 21.88
N ARG A 12 4.40 3.44 22.72
CA ARG A 12 5.02 4.31 23.72
C ARG A 12 5.84 5.44 23.12
N SER A 13 6.43 5.24 21.95
CA SER A 13 7.24 6.26 21.27
C SER A 13 6.37 7.34 20.64
N VAL A 14 5.25 6.93 20.03
CA VAL A 14 4.31 7.85 19.37
C VAL A 14 3.37 8.51 20.38
N MET A 15 3.11 7.85 21.52
CA MET A 15 2.15 8.29 22.54
C MET A 15 0.79 8.73 21.95
N PRO A 16 0.11 7.86 21.18
CA PRO A 16 -1.17 8.22 20.57
C PRO A 16 -2.23 8.50 21.65
N ALA A 17 -3.09 9.48 21.37
CA ALA A 17 -4.31 9.70 22.14
C ALA A 17 -5.42 8.78 21.60
N PHE A 18 -5.93 7.89 22.45
CA PHE A 18 -7.01 6.96 22.08
C PHE A 18 -8.36 7.48 22.57
N ARG A 19 -9.31 7.66 21.65
CA ARG A 19 -10.67 8.10 21.99
C ARG A 19 -11.56 6.96 22.47
N ASN A 20 -11.29 5.74 22.01
CA ASN A 20 -12.08 4.55 22.29
C ASN A 20 -11.24 3.27 22.13
N SER A 21 -11.85 2.10 22.35
CA SER A 21 -11.18 0.81 22.21
C SER A 21 -10.83 0.45 20.76
N ASN A 22 -11.57 0.97 19.76
CA ASN A 22 -11.28 0.76 18.35
C ASN A 22 -9.98 1.46 17.95
N ASP A 23 -9.77 2.71 18.42
CA ASP A 23 -8.53 3.47 18.23
C ASP A 23 -7.33 2.63 18.71
N LYS A 24 -7.42 2.04 19.90
CA LYS A 24 -6.36 1.18 20.48
C LYS A 24 -5.98 0.04 19.53
N VAL A 25 -6.97 -0.71 19.04
CA VAL A 25 -6.73 -1.87 18.16
C VAL A 25 -6.25 -1.42 16.77
N ALA A 26 -6.85 -0.39 16.18
CA ALA A 26 -6.44 0.16 14.89
C ALA A 26 -5.00 0.67 14.94
N PHE A 27 -4.57 1.27 16.04
CA PHE A 27 -3.19 1.70 16.21
C PHE A 27 -2.22 0.53 16.37
N VAL A 28 -2.62 -0.58 17.00
CA VAL A 28 -1.83 -1.82 17.02
C VAL A 28 -1.62 -2.36 15.59
N VAL A 29 -2.62 -2.24 14.70
CA VAL A 29 -2.45 -2.55 13.28
C VAL A 29 -1.35 -1.68 12.68
N HIS A 30 -1.43 -0.36 12.84
CA HIS A 30 -0.40 0.56 12.35
C HIS A 30 1.00 0.22 12.87
N ALA A 31 1.16 0.07 14.19
CA ALA A 31 2.43 -0.28 14.81
C ALA A 31 2.98 -1.62 14.31
N SER A 32 2.12 -2.61 14.03
CA SER A 32 2.53 -3.91 13.49
C SER A 32 3.10 -3.80 12.07
N PHE A 33 2.56 -2.90 11.24
CA PHE A 33 3.12 -2.59 9.92
C PHE A 33 4.47 -1.89 10.04
N VAL A 34 4.57 -0.85 10.87
CA VAL A 34 5.83 -0.10 11.09
C VAL A 34 6.95 -1.02 11.56
N VAL A 35 6.71 -1.85 12.58
CA VAL A 35 7.70 -2.81 13.09
C VAL A 35 8.09 -3.86 12.03
N SER A 36 7.20 -4.13 11.08
CA SER A 36 7.46 -5.05 9.96
C SER A 36 8.27 -4.42 8.81
N GLY A 37 8.64 -3.14 8.94
CA GLY A 37 9.48 -2.40 7.99
C GLY A 37 8.72 -1.59 6.96
N TYR A 38 7.40 -1.46 7.10
CA TYR A 38 6.57 -0.62 6.23
C TYR A 38 6.68 0.85 6.63
N VAL A 39 6.82 1.73 5.64
CA VAL A 39 6.92 3.19 5.85
C VAL A 39 5.56 3.82 5.59
N LEU A 40 5.00 4.53 6.58
CA LEU A 40 3.72 5.23 6.45
C LEU A 40 3.85 6.42 5.47
N THR A 41 2.90 6.54 4.55
CA THR A 41 2.88 7.61 3.53
C THR A 41 1.57 8.37 3.43
N ALA A 42 0.50 7.87 4.05
CA ALA A 42 -0.75 8.60 4.20
C ALA A 42 -1.55 7.99 5.35
N THR A 43 -2.33 8.82 6.04
CA THR A 43 -3.34 8.41 7.02
C THR A 43 -4.57 9.32 6.90
N GLY A 44 -5.69 8.96 7.54
CA GLY A 44 -6.93 9.76 7.49
C GLY A 44 -7.43 9.99 6.07
N ARG A 45 -8.00 11.17 5.80
CA ARG A 45 -8.53 11.61 4.49
C ARG A 45 -7.62 11.26 3.30
N PRO A 46 -6.31 11.61 3.28
CA PRO A 46 -5.41 11.20 2.20
C PRO A 46 -5.37 9.68 1.93
N ALA A 47 -5.51 8.84 2.95
CA ALA A 47 -5.52 7.39 2.79
C ALA A 47 -6.88 6.85 2.29
N PHE A 48 -7.96 7.63 2.39
CA PHE A 48 -9.27 7.30 1.82
C PHE A 48 -9.46 7.77 0.38
N ALA A 49 -8.54 8.58 -0.16
CA ALA A 49 -8.61 9.05 -1.53
C ALA A 49 -8.62 7.88 -2.55
N HIS A 50 -9.35 8.05 -3.64
CA HIS A 50 -9.48 7.02 -4.69
C HIS A 50 -8.15 6.68 -5.36
N ASP A 51 -7.23 7.64 -5.40
CA ASP A 51 -5.89 7.55 -5.96
C ASP A 51 -4.82 7.31 -4.88
N ALA A 52 -5.18 6.95 -3.65
CA ALA A 52 -4.24 6.84 -2.52
C ALA A 52 -3.05 5.90 -2.79
N LEU A 53 -3.25 4.84 -3.59
CA LEU A 53 -2.17 3.95 -4.03
C LEU A 53 -1.35 4.50 -5.20
N SER A 54 -1.94 5.31 -6.08
CA SER A 54 -1.22 5.86 -7.25
C SER A 54 -0.52 7.18 -6.93
N SER A 55 -1.01 7.94 -5.94
CA SER A 55 -0.51 9.25 -5.59
C SER A 55 0.95 9.19 -5.13
N SER A 56 1.81 9.96 -5.80
CA SER A 56 3.22 10.08 -5.45
C SER A 56 3.37 11.19 -4.42
N THR A 57 3.32 10.84 -3.13
CA THR A 57 3.61 11.80 -2.07
C THR A 57 5.08 12.25 -2.17
N THR A 58 5.30 13.56 -2.34
CA THR A 58 6.63 14.20 -2.32
C THR A 58 7.22 14.25 -0.90
N GLN A 59 6.37 14.12 0.11
CA GLN A 59 6.77 14.03 1.52
C GLN A 59 7.28 12.62 1.83
N SER A 60 8.53 12.55 2.32
CA SER A 60 9.22 11.28 2.56
C SER A 60 8.71 10.53 3.79
N LEU A 61 8.15 11.25 4.78
CA LEU A 61 7.61 10.71 6.02
C LEU A 61 6.34 11.47 6.42
N VAL A 62 5.25 10.74 6.62
CA VAL A 62 3.99 11.27 7.15
C VAL A 62 3.87 10.84 8.61
N GLY A 63 3.50 11.77 9.48
CA GLY A 63 3.23 11.47 10.88
C GLY A 63 1.88 10.74 11.04
N ILE A 64 1.41 10.64 12.27
CA ILE A 64 0.13 9.99 12.56
C ILE A 64 -1.03 11.00 12.58
N GLU A 65 -0.84 12.25 12.17
CA GLU A 65 -1.86 13.29 12.31
C GLU A 65 -3.16 12.93 11.57
N GLY A 66 -4.31 13.06 12.24
CA GLY A 66 -5.62 12.78 11.64
C GLY A 66 -5.96 11.29 11.46
N TRP A 67 -5.11 10.37 11.92
CA TRP A 67 -5.30 8.93 11.75
C TRP A 67 -6.62 8.38 12.31
N ASN A 68 -7.12 9.01 13.38
CA ASN A 68 -8.39 8.70 14.03
C ASN A 68 -9.36 9.87 13.90
N GLU A 69 -9.42 10.59 12.78
CA GLU A 69 -10.40 11.67 12.61
C GLU A 69 -11.84 11.15 12.46
N PHE A 70 -12.01 9.96 11.88
CA PHE A 70 -13.32 9.31 11.70
C PHE A 70 -13.62 8.34 12.86
N ASN A 71 -14.90 8.17 13.21
CA ASN A 71 -15.29 7.40 14.38
C ASN A 71 -15.29 5.88 14.14
N GLU A 72 -15.57 5.46 12.92
CA GLU A 72 -15.83 4.07 12.57
C GLU A 72 -14.89 3.52 11.50
N GLU A 73 -13.98 4.35 11.00
CA GLU A 73 -13.09 3.98 9.90
C GLU A 73 -11.68 4.52 10.13
N TYR A 74 -10.70 3.72 9.78
CA TYR A 74 -9.28 4.09 9.81
C TYR A 74 -8.64 3.67 8.51
N ALA A 75 -7.75 4.50 7.97
CA ALA A 75 -7.00 4.16 6.78
C ALA A 75 -5.54 4.58 6.88
N PHE A 76 -4.68 3.73 6.35
CA PHE A 76 -3.25 3.93 6.30
C PHE A 76 -2.71 3.45 4.95
N VAL A 77 -1.82 4.22 4.34
CA VAL A 77 -1.07 3.79 3.16
C VAL A 77 0.39 3.64 3.54
N TYR A 78 0.98 2.53 3.14
CA TYR A 78 2.37 2.22 3.38
C TYR A 78 3.13 1.98 2.09
N LYS A 79 4.43 2.24 2.14
CA LYS A 79 5.43 1.78 1.17
C LYS A 79 6.25 0.65 1.81
N GLU A 80 6.38 -0.47 1.12
CA GLU A 80 7.35 -1.52 1.46
C GLU A 80 8.65 -1.24 0.69
N PRO A 81 9.77 -0.93 1.37
CA PRO A 81 11.06 -0.80 0.72
C PRO A 81 11.51 -2.18 0.21
N MET A 82 11.35 -2.45 -1.09
CA MET A 82 11.81 -3.69 -1.69
C MET A 82 13.33 -3.73 -1.77
N LYS A 83 13.94 -4.75 -1.17
CA LYS A 83 15.38 -4.99 -1.27
C LYS A 83 15.72 -5.38 -2.72
N GLY A 84 16.57 -4.59 -3.38
CA GLY A 84 17.19 -4.95 -4.66
C GLY A 84 16.58 -4.34 -5.93
N SER A 85 15.53 -3.52 -5.84
CA SER A 85 15.04 -2.74 -6.99
C SER A 85 14.79 -1.29 -6.59
N LYS A 86 15.68 -0.39 -7.03
CA LYS A 86 15.61 1.05 -6.69
C LYS A 86 14.33 1.74 -7.19
N ASN A 87 13.62 1.13 -8.15
CA ASN A 87 12.50 1.75 -8.85
C ASN A 87 11.14 1.09 -8.60
N LYS A 88 11.06 -0.04 -7.90
CA LYS A 88 9.77 -0.68 -7.58
C LYS A 88 9.47 -0.55 -6.10
N VAL A 89 8.53 0.33 -5.76
CA VAL A 89 8.00 0.47 -4.41
C VAL A 89 6.61 -0.14 -4.39
N LYS A 90 6.43 -1.21 -3.59
CA LYS A 90 5.12 -1.79 -3.39
C LYS A 90 4.36 -0.96 -2.37
N LYS A 91 3.17 -0.49 -2.73
CA LYS A 91 2.28 0.21 -1.81
C LYS A 91 1.22 -0.73 -1.26
N VAL A 92 0.81 -0.47 -0.03
CA VAL A 92 -0.23 -1.23 0.67
C VAL A 92 -1.19 -0.25 1.33
N LEU A 93 -2.47 -0.36 0.99
CA LEU A 93 -3.58 0.33 1.66
C LEU A 93 -4.16 -0.59 2.72
N VAL A 94 -4.24 -0.11 3.97
CA VAL A 94 -4.84 -0.83 5.08
C VAL A 94 -6.03 -0.02 5.57
N LYS A 95 -7.22 -0.61 5.53
CA LYS A 95 -8.45 -0.06 6.09
C LYS A 95 -8.86 -0.87 7.31
N CYS A 96 -9.32 -0.19 8.35
CA CYS A 96 -9.98 -0.80 9.49
C CYS A 96 -11.38 -0.23 9.58
N LEU A 97 -12.40 -1.09 9.56
CA LEU A 97 -13.81 -0.69 9.60
C LEU A 97 -14.44 -1.26 10.87
N VAL A 98 -15.06 -0.39 11.66
CA VAL A 98 -15.81 -0.80 12.85
C VAL A 98 -17.15 -1.35 12.39
N MET A 99 -17.48 -2.54 12.84
CA MET A 99 -18.77 -3.18 12.58
C MET A 99 -19.20 -3.91 13.84
N ASN A 100 -20.16 -3.30 14.55
CA ASN A 100 -20.55 -3.70 15.90
C ASN A 100 -19.33 -3.69 16.84
N ASP A 101 -19.14 -4.74 17.65
CA ASP A 101 -18.01 -4.86 18.60
C ASP A 101 -16.72 -5.39 17.96
N LYS A 102 -16.65 -5.34 16.62
CA LYS A 102 -15.55 -5.90 15.84
C LYS A 102 -14.91 -4.85 14.95
N LEU A 103 -13.60 -5.00 14.76
CA LEU A 103 -12.82 -4.23 13.80
C LEU A 103 -12.42 -5.15 12.64
N LEU A 104 -12.93 -4.88 11.45
CA LEU A 104 -12.54 -5.56 10.22
C LEU A 104 -11.32 -4.86 9.63
N VAL A 105 -10.19 -5.55 9.62
CA VAL A 105 -8.95 -5.09 8.99
C VAL A 105 -8.87 -5.67 7.59
N VAL A 106 -8.69 -4.82 6.58
CA VAL A 106 -8.48 -5.20 5.18
C VAL A 106 -7.21 -4.54 4.67
N ALA A 107 -6.30 -5.32 4.09
CA ALA A 107 -5.07 -4.83 3.51
C ALA A 107 -4.98 -5.21 2.03
N ILE A 108 -4.76 -4.20 1.18
CA ILE A 108 -4.73 -4.30 -0.27
C ILE A 108 -3.36 -3.83 -0.74
N ALA A 109 -2.62 -4.73 -1.39
CA ALA A 109 -1.36 -4.40 -2.03
C ALA A 109 -1.59 -4.03 -3.50
N ASP A 110 -0.82 -3.06 -4.00
CA ASP A 110 -0.93 -2.54 -5.38
C ASP A 110 -0.78 -3.63 -6.47
N ASP A 111 -0.05 -4.70 -6.17
CA ASP A 111 0.20 -5.83 -7.06
C ASP A 111 -0.49 -7.14 -6.61
N ALA A 112 -1.38 -7.09 -5.60
CA ALA A 112 -2.02 -8.29 -5.07
C ALA A 112 -3.33 -8.62 -5.80
N LYS A 113 -3.52 -9.90 -6.13
CA LYS A 113 -4.78 -10.41 -6.71
C LYS A 113 -5.93 -10.40 -5.71
N GLU A 114 -5.64 -10.64 -4.44
CA GLU A 114 -6.64 -10.72 -3.38
C GLU A 114 -6.22 -9.92 -2.15
N PRO A 115 -7.16 -9.25 -1.46
CA PRO A 115 -6.89 -8.54 -0.23
C PRO A 115 -6.72 -9.52 0.96
N ALA A 116 -5.79 -9.20 1.86
CA ALA A 116 -5.72 -9.87 3.15
C ALA A 116 -6.75 -9.25 4.11
N HIS A 117 -7.43 -10.07 4.90
CA HIS A 117 -8.43 -9.58 5.85
C HIS A 117 -8.40 -10.33 7.17
N LEU A 118 -8.81 -9.65 8.25
CA LEU A 118 -8.89 -10.18 9.60
C LEU A 118 -10.03 -9.48 10.35
N GLN A 119 -10.89 -10.24 11.01
CA GLN A 119 -11.92 -9.69 11.91
C GLN A 119 -11.43 -9.81 13.36
N ILE A 120 -11.43 -8.69 14.09
CA ILE A 120 -10.91 -8.60 15.47
C ILE A 120 -12.06 -8.24 16.40
N GLU A 121 -12.33 -9.06 17.41
CA GLU A 121 -13.25 -8.71 18.50
C GLU A 121 -12.53 -7.80 19.51
N VAL A 122 -12.91 -6.53 19.55
CA VAL A 122 -12.13 -5.46 20.20
C VAL A 122 -12.08 -5.64 21.72
N GLY A 123 -13.18 -6.10 22.31
CA GLY A 123 -13.29 -6.38 23.75
C GLY A 123 -12.33 -7.47 24.25
N ASN A 124 -11.79 -8.32 23.37
CA ASN A 124 -10.83 -9.37 23.75
C ASN A 124 -9.41 -8.85 23.98
N TYR A 125 -9.08 -7.65 23.48
CA TYR A 125 -7.72 -7.14 23.46
C TYR A 125 -7.52 -5.86 24.27
N THR A 126 -8.61 -5.13 24.55
CA THR A 126 -8.57 -3.84 25.21
C THR A 126 -9.13 -3.90 26.63
N ASN A 127 -8.66 -2.99 27.48
CA ASN A 127 -9.22 -2.70 28.78
C ASN A 127 -9.70 -1.24 28.82
N GLU A 128 -10.76 -0.99 29.58
CA GLU A 128 -11.22 0.35 29.96
C GLU A 128 -10.38 0.91 31.11
N SER A 129 -9.05 0.91 30.96
CA SER A 129 -8.20 1.65 31.90
C SER A 129 -8.42 3.15 31.69
N LYS A 130 -8.63 3.88 32.80
CA LYS A 130 -8.73 5.35 32.82
C LYS A 130 -7.37 6.04 32.84
N GLU A 131 -6.29 5.28 32.95
CA GLU A 131 -4.93 5.83 32.95
C GLU A 131 -4.44 6.00 31.51
N GLU A 132 -4.54 7.24 31.02
CA GLU A 132 -4.28 7.60 29.61
C GLU A 132 -2.88 7.22 29.11
N ARG A 133 -1.88 7.15 29.99
CA ARG A 133 -0.47 6.91 29.60
C ARG A 133 0.10 5.56 30.02
N ASP A 134 -0.61 4.76 30.81
CA ASP A 134 -0.20 3.37 31.03
C ASP A 134 -0.71 2.48 29.89
N TYR A 135 0.02 2.50 28.79
CA TYR A 135 -0.28 1.67 27.64
C TYR A 135 -0.28 0.17 27.95
N ASN A 136 0.41 -0.31 28.99
CA ASN A 136 0.36 -1.74 29.33
C ASN A 136 -1.00 -2.11 29.91
N ALA A 137 -1.52 -1.31 30.84
CA ALA A 137 -2.81 -1.53 31.45
C ALA A 137 -3.97 -1.47 30.43
N GLN A 138 -3.78 -0.76 29.31
CA GLN A 138 -4.80 -0.62 28.27
C GLN A 138 -4.98 -1.87 27.39
N PHE A 139 -4.06 -2.85 27.42
CA PHE A 139 -4.16 -4.09 26.64
C PHE A 139 -3.99 -5.34 27.51
N LYS A 140 -4.83 -6.35 27.31
CA LYS A 140 -4.75 -7.64 28.03
C LYS A 140 -4.16 -8.80 27.23
N ASN A 141 -4.36 -8.81 25.91
CA ASN A 141 -3.98 -9.93 25.02
C ASN A 141 -3.14 -9.48 23.81
N LEU A 142 -2.27 -8.47 23.99
CA LEU A 142 -1.51 -7.87 22.88
C LEU A 142 -0.66 -8.89 22.10
N GLY A 143 -0.08 -9.88 22.78
CA GLY A 143 0.72 -10.93 22.12
C GLY A 143 -0.08 -11.72 21.07
N LYS A 144 -1.30 -12.11 21.42
CA LYS A 144 -2.20 -12.82 20.50
C LYS A 144 -2.62 -11.92 19.34
N LEU A 145 -3.02 -10.68 19.60
CA LEU A 145 -3.40 -9.71 18.56
C LEU A 145 -2.29 -9.52 17.52
N VAL A 146 -1.04 -9.32 17.97
CA VAL A 146 0.11 -9.15 17.07
C VAL A 146 0.40 -10.42 16.29
N THR A 147 0.16 -11.60 16.89
CA THR A 147 0.33 -12.89 16.22
C THR A 147 -0.71 -13.09 15.12
N ASP A 148 -1.98 -12.80 15.40
CA ASP A 148 -3.08 -12.91 14.44
C ASP A 148 -2.87 -11.92 13.27
N LEU A 149 -2.47 -10.68 13.55
CA LEU A 149 -2.11 -9.70 12.50
C LEU A 149 -0.93 -10.16 11.65
N LYS A 150 0.05 -10.82 12.28
CA LYS A 150 1.22 -11.35 11.59
C LYS A 150 0.84 -12.48 10.62
N SER A 151 0.02 -13.44 11.04
CA SER A 151 -0.36 -14.59 10.21
C SER A 151 -1.41 -14.23 9.15
N GLU A 152 -2.45 -13.48 9.53
CA GLU A 152 -3.60 -13.26 8.66
C GLU A 152 -3.42 -12.07 7.70
N ILE A 153 -2.60 -11.08 8.07
CA ILE A 153 -2.37 -9.88 7.24
C ILE A 153 -0.96 -9.89 6.66
N LEU A 154 0.05 -9.73 7.52
CA LEU A 154 1.43 -9.44 7.06
C LEU A 154 2.07 -10.59 6.29
N TYR A 155 1.82 -11.85 6.68
CA TYR A 155 2.34 -13.02 5.96
C TYR A 155 1.68 -13.16 4.58
N LYS A 156 0.35 -13.02 4.50
CA LYS A 156 -0.38 -13.11 3.23
C LYS A 156 0.07 -12.03 2.23
N LEU A 157 0.28 -10.79 2.69
CA LEU A 157 0.80 -9.71 1.84
C LEU A 157 2.18 -10.00 1.21
N LYS A 158 3.04 -10.72 1.95
CA LYS A 158 4.39 -11.11 1.48
C LYS A 158 4.35 -12.33 0.57
N HIS A 159 3.56 -13.35 0.90
CA HIS A 159 3.52 -14.58 0.13
C HIS A 159 2.80 -14.45 -1.22
N VAL A 160 1.86 -13.51 -1.35
CA VAL A 160 1.31 -13.14 -2.67
C VAL A 160 2.40 -12.60 -3.61
N SER A 161 3.47 -11.99 -3.10
CA SER A 161 4.58 -11.49 -3.91
C SER A 161 5.60 -12.57 -4.31
N SER A 162 5.65 -13.72 -3.62
CA SER A 162 6.61 -14.80 -3.88
C SER A 162 6.14 -15.81 -4.93
N THR A 163 4.84 -15.89 -5.23
CA THR A 163 4.29 -16.88 -6.17
C THR A 163 4.48 -16.51 -7.65
N THR A 164 5.23 -15.45 -7.97
CA THR A 164 5.53 -15.04 -9.36
C THR A 164 7.01 -15.23 -9.71
N LYS A 165 7.61 -16.35 -9.30
CA LYS A 165 8.88 -16.83 -9.86
C LYS A 165 8.79 -18.32 -10.20
N SER A 166 8.87 -18.62 -11.50
CA SER A 166 8.94 -19.95 -12.11
C SER A 166 7.63 -20.75 -12.00
N ARG A 167 7.00 -21.20 -13.08
CA ARG A 167 7.55 -22.05 -14.13
C ARG A 167 6.83 -21.74 -15.45
N PHE A 168 7.57 -21.31 -16.47
CA PHE A 168 7.22 -21.70 -17.83
C PHE A 168 7.53 -23.18 -17.89
N GLU A 169 6.49 -24.00 -17.93
CA GLU A 169 6.59 -25.34 -18.47
C GLU A 169 5.68 -25.40 -19.67
N THR A 170 6.32 -25.29 -20.84
CA THR A 170 5.94 -26.01 -22.03
C THR A 170 5.82 -27.48 -21.63
N ASP A 171 4.61 -28.01 -21.60
CA ASP A 171 4.42 -29.44 -21.76
C ASP A 171 3.27 -29.62 -22.76
N GLU A 172 3.66 -30.05 -23.95
CA GLU A 172 2.76 -30.62 -24.93
C GLU A 172 2.14 -31.88 -24.31
N GLU A 173 0.85 -31.86 -24.02
CA GLU A 173 0.08 -33.10 -23.92
C GLU A 173 -1.24 -32.92 -24.67
N LEU A 174 -1.14 -33.25 -25.96
CA LEU A 174 -2.21 -33.41 -26.92
C LEU A 174 -3.22 -34.43 -26.37
N ARG A 175 -4.36 -33.95 -25.88
CA ARG A 175 -5.51 -34.80 -25.56
C ARG A 175 -6.38 -34.95 -26.80
N ASP A 176 -6.17 -36.06 -27.50
CA ASP A 176 -7.12 -36.62 -28.46
C ASP A 176 -8.49 -36.78 -27.80
N TYR A 177 -9.44 -35.96 -28.20
CA TYR A 177 -10.85 -36.13 -27.88
C TYR A 177 -11.51 -36.90 -29.04
N ILE A 178 -11.62 -38.22 -28.91
CA ILE A 178 -12.33 -39.09 -29.85
C ILE A 178 -13.82 -39.10 -29.46
N ASP A 179 -14.67 -38.56 -30.34
CA ASP A 179 -16.13 -38.65 -30.25
C ASP A 179 -16.63 -40.07 -30.67
N PRO A 180 -17.76 -40.59 -30.16
CA PRO A 180 -18.15 -42.02 -30.26
C PRO A 180 -18.43 -42.59 -31.66
N PHE A 181 -18.17 -41.87 -32.74
CA PHE A 181 -18.51 -42.29 -34.11
C PHE A 181 -17.32 -42.32 -35.09
N GLY A 182 -16.07 -42.22 -34.62
CA GLY A 182 -14.91 -42.82 -35.32
C GLY A 182 -14.54 -42.30 -36.71
N TYR A 183 -14.57 -40.99 -36.96
CA TYR A 183 -13.95 -40.38 -38.14
C TYR A 183 -13.17 -39.11 -37.80
N PRO A 184 -11.94 -38.93 -38.33
CA PRO A 184 -11.14 -37.72 -38.12
C PRO A 184 -11.69 -36.54 -38.94
N ILE A 185 -11.89 -35.38 -38.30
CA ILE A 185 -12.26 -34.13 -38.97
C ILE A 185 -10.96 -33.43 -39.42
N ASP A 186 -10.65 -33.57 -40.71
CA ASP A 186 -9.70 -32.73 -41.42
C ASP A 186 -10.39 -31.38 -41.72
N THR A 187 -9.96 -30.31 -41.04
CA THR A 187 -10.41 -28.94 -41.37
C THR A 187 -9.31 -28.19 -42.10
N THR A 188 -8.84 -28.78 -43.19
CA THR A 188 -8.28 -28.01 -44.31
C THR A 188 -9.37 -27.83 -45.36
N MET A 189 -9.33 -26.69 -46.09
CA MET A 189 -10.14 -26.36 -47.27
C MET A 189 -11.50 -25.65 -47.04
N PHE A 190 -11.46 -24.31 -46.95
CA PHE A 190 -12.41 -23.48 -47.70
C PHE A 190 -11.62 -22.50 -48.57
N GLY A 191 -11.83 -22.62 -49.88
CA GLY A 191 -11.03 -22.01 -50.94
C GLY A 191 -11.27 -20.52 -51.17
N ALA A 192 -10.26 -19.92 -51.79
CA ALA A 192 -10.14 -18.53 -52.23
C ALA A 192 -11.13 -18.13 -53.35
N PRO A 193 -11.19 -16.83 -53.66
CA PRO A 193 -11.06 -16.38 -55.05
C PRO A 193 -9.76 -15.59 -55.29
N GLN A 194 -9.26 -15.72 -56.51
CA GLN A 194 -7.94 -15.30 -57.00
C GLN A 194 -7.87 -13.85 -57.52
N ASN A 195 -6.63 -13.34 -57.56
CA ASN A 195 -6.04 -12.30 -58.46
C ASN A 195 -6.45 -10.83 -58.21
N MET A 196 -5.57 -9.82 -58.10
CA MET A 196 -4.21 -9.59 -58.64
C MET A 196 -3.57 -8.32 -57.93
N PRO A 197 -2.38 -7.78 -58.28
CA PRO A 197 -1.15 -7.85 -57.46
C PRO A 197 -0.57 -6.51 -56.93
N ASP A 198 0.37 -6.68 -55.98
CA ASP A 198 1.60 -5.94 -55.62
C ASP A 198 1.82 -4.43 -55.88
N HIS A 199 2.13 -3.75 -54.76
CA HIS A 199 3.21 -2.76 -54.53
C HIS A 199 3.52 -1.66 -55.58
N VAL A 200 3.32 -0.37 -55.20
CA VAL A 200 4.27 0.74 -55.44
C VAL A 200 4.18 1.82 -54.32
N GLU A 201 5.35 2.08 -53.72
CA GLU A 201 5.95 3.20 -52.95
C GLU A 201 5.22 4.44 -52.34
N PRO A 202 5.89 5.12 -51.38
CA PRO A 202 5.37 6.23 -50.57
C PRO A 202 5.86 7.62 -51.02
N SER A 203 5.00 8.62 -51.05
CA SER A 203 5.41 10.03 -50.83
C SER A 203 4.23 11.01 -50.76
N HIS A 204 4.50 12.11 -50.03
CA HIS A 204 3.85 13.43 -50.03
C HIS A 204 2.84 13.74 -48.91
N LEU A 205 3.42 14.27 -47.82
CA LEU A 205 3.13 15.59 -47.22
C LEU A 205 1.65 16.01 -47.07
N ILE A 206 1.23 16.26 -45.83
CA ILE A 206 0.73 17.56 -45.33
C ILE A 206 0.71 17.50 -43.79
N GLN A 207 1.50 18.38 -43.15
CA GLN A 207 1.37 18.71 -41.73
C GLN A 207 0.25 19.74 -41.55
N PRO A 208 -0.61 19.64 -40.51
CA PRO A 208 -1.39 20.79 -40.08
C PRO A 208 -0.56 21.69 -39.17
N GLN A 209 -0.61 22.98 -39.49
CA GLN A 209 0.13 24.09 -38.93
C GLN A 209 -0.20 24.38 -37.46
N LEU A 210 0.82 24.86 -36.74
CA LEU A 210 0.72 25.52 -35.45
C LEU A 210 -0.23 26.73 -35.52
N GLY A 211 -1.12 26.82 -34.53
CA GLY A 211 -1.88 28.02 -34.27
C GLY A 211 -2.25 28.11 -32.79
N TYR A 212 -1.32 28.56 -31.94
CA TYR A 212 -1.69 29.18 -30.66
C TYR A 212 -0.81 30.39 -30.40
N GLN A 213 -1.52 31.51 -30.32
CA GLN A 213 -1.10 32.88 -30.12
C GLN A 213 -0.79 33.11 -28.64
N GLY A 214 0.18 33.99 -28.38
CA GLY A 214 0.97 34.06 -27.14
C GLY A 214 0.22 34.34 -25.83
N VAL A 215 0.76 33.74 -24.77
CA VAL A 215 0.69 34.25 -23.39
C VAL A 215 2.13 34.53 -22.96
N PRO A 216 2.48 35.73 -22.48
CA PRO A 216 3.86 36.03 -22.12
C PRO A 216 4.29 35.21 -20.90
N LEU A 217 5.45 34.54 -21.03
CA LEU A 217 6.14 33.88 -19.93
C LEU A 217 6.51 34.93 -18.87
N ARG A 218 6.06 34.73 -17.63
CA ARG A 218 6.55 35.52 -16.49
C ARG A 218 8.06 35.23 -16.30
N PRO A 219 8.90 36.23 -16.02
CA PRO A 219 10.30 35.99 -15.72
C PRO A 219 10.43 35.15 -14.44
N TYR A 220 11.28 34.14 -14.50
CA TYR A 220 11.70 33.33 -13.36
C TYR A 220 12.37 34.24 -12.34
N THR A 221 11.78 34.40 -11.15
CA THR A 221 12.49 34.94 -9.99
C THR A 221 13.13 33.78 -9.24
N PRO A 222 14.47 33.69 -9.14
CA PRO A 222 15.09 32.67 -8.31
C PRO A 222 14.69 32.88 -6.85
N VAL A 223 14.22 31.81 -6.21
CA VAL A 223 13.99 31.78 -4.76
C VAL A 223 15.36 31.86 -4.08
N VAL A 224 15.62 32.97 -3.39
CA VAL A 224 16.77 33.11 -2.51
C VAL A 224 16.52 32.21 -1.30
N ILE A 225 17.30 31.14 -1.17
CA ILE A 225 17.31 30.28 0.02
C ILE A 225 18.11 31.02 1.10
N PRO A 226 17.57 31.31 2.29
CA PRO A 226 18.36 31.89 3.36
C PRO A 226 19.38 30.86 3.86
N ASP A 227 20.64 31.27 3.91
CA ASP A 227 21.76 30.50 4.41
C ASP A 227 21.63 30.33 5.93
N TYR A 228 21.50 29.09 6.42
CA TYR A 228 21.22 28.78 7.83
C TYR A 228 22.45 28.87 8.75
N ASN A 229 23.58 29.42 8.27
CA ASN A 229 24.84 29.46 9.02
C ASN A 229 25.03 30.74 9.87
N THR A 230 23.98 31.24 10.51
CA THR A 230 24.13 32.39 11.43
C THR A 230 23.28 32.26 12.70
N TYR A 231 23.53 31.24 13.51
CA TYR A 231 23.18 31.27 14.94
C TYR A 231 24.33 30.72 15.78
N PRO A 232 24.82 31.43 16.81
CA PRO A 232 25.86 30.93 17.69
C PRO A 232 25.30 29.83 18.63
N PRO A 233 26.14 28.88 19.10
CA PRO A 233 25.69 27.80 19.96
C PRO A 233 25.27 28.34 21.34
N VAL A 234 24.07 27.93 21.78
CA VAL A 234 23.54 28.17 23.12
C VAL A 234 24.29 27.27 24.11
N TYR A 235 25.16 27.85 24.93
CA TYR A 235 25.80 27.16 26.05
C TYR A 235 24.81 27.00 27.21
N TYR A 236 24.50 25.76 27.59
CA TYR A 236 23.83 25.47 28.86
C TYR A 236 24.86 25.50 29.99
N TYR A 237 24.71 26.47 30.90
CA TYR A 237 25.42 26.46 32.18
C TYR A 237 24.72 25.49 33.14
N TYR A 238 25.42 24.44 33.55
CA TYR A 238 25.09 23.68 34.76
C TYR A 238 25.67 24.43 35.95
N TYR A 239 24.81 24.87 36.88
CA TYR A 239 25.22 25.23 38.23
C TYR A 239 25.08 23.99 39.12
N CYS A 240 26.20 23.61 39.76
CA CYS A 240 26.23 22.70 40.92
C CYS A 240 25.69 23.39 42.17
#